data_AF-A0A8T4YAB3-F1
#
_entry.id   AF-A0A8T4YAB3-F1
#
_cell.length_a   1.000
_cell.length_b   1.000
_cell.length_c   1.000
_cell.angle_alpha   90.00
_cell.angle_beta   90.00
_cell.angle_gamma   90.00
#
_symmetry.space_group_name_H-M   'P 1'
#
loop_
_entity.id
_entity.type
_entity.pdbx_description
1 polymer ?
#
loop_
_entity_poly.entity_id
_entity_poly.type
_entity_poly.pdbx_seq_one_letter_code
_entity_poly.pdbx_strand_id
1 'polypeptide(L)'
;MSQKAANLFLPFSVLSENRKEPFTEDMEKAAIYCLTETEREKGSGLILKKPEETIVFLTKLYYPFWLAAWNELNLIFDGLKQSTHTITYKLVPDVKAFVENAYRSIKSMETYVAFLSDNVNYFQASSNDKTLVLEALIADFTFLNEFDQYVSEARQAETGKTETVLLDPLMDESAVVSTIEELEKLKSSFEAEINNLNESMKLLNRTTRSFVKEIRGEIKTIKEEFEEKIRKEEEVVTQKISKINEEYDEQRVKLTKAFEKELMPLQKEKVKLEKTKDEMLQKIEKYDIEAKSCAANKDSIGEKKWKEKIGETKKELSEIEKRLEEVEDKIKENEENHSAETFRLRSNWESRIKEARQDLLELEASRDAKIQVYMQEIGKLESLTANIIQQLGNIIKMRETDLAGFQKLGIPQKHKRLNIVYVPFYIACYQAETKKRSVVFSPSVANSVGLTARLKSALGRTKIKQLLTPRFKVLSSLLDKLPTLMERDAAFAREIYEAGEKADVFRKESARDHILKGLKKLKEEGWLSDKEFEDLNQKLA
;
A
#
# COMPACT_ATOMS: atom_id res chain seq x y z
N MET A 1 -36.34 17.33 17.20
CA MET A 1 -37.63 17.91 16.77
C MET A 1 -38.39 16.81 16.03
N SER A 2 -39.48 16.29 16.60
CA SER A 2 -40.29 15.23 15.96
C SER A 2 -41.23 15.87 14.92
N GLN A 3 -40.76 15.96 13.68
CA GLN A 3 -41.65 16.11 12.53
C GLN A 3 -41.97 14.69 12.07
N LYS A 4 -43.26 14.32 12.16
CA LYS A 4 -43.79 13.05 11.65
C LYS A 4 -43.24 12.78 10.25
N ALA A 5 -42.65 11.61 10.04
CA ALA A 5 -42.10 11.20 8.75
C ALA A 5 -43.15 11.36 7.64
N ALA A 6 -42.74 11.92 6.49
CA ALA A 6 -43.64 12.06 5.35
C ALA A 6 -43.70 10.75 4.55
N ASN A 7 -44.88 10.47 4.00
CA ASN A 7 -45.12 9.29 3.17
C ASN A 7 -44.93 9.64 1.69
N LEU A 8 -44.05 8.90 1.03
CA LEU A 8 -43.74 9.00 -0.39
C LEU A 8 -44.22 7.74 -1.09
N PHE A 9 -44.93 7.88 -2.20
CA PHE A 9 -45.53 6.78 -2.95
C PHE A 9 -44.90 6.64 -4.31
N LEU A 10 -44.49 5.43 -4.64
CA LEU A 10 -43.92 5.11 -5.93
C LEU A 10 -44.98 4.57 -6.89
N PRO A 11 -44.83 4.77 -8.21
CA PRO A 11 -45.74 4.21 -9.20
C PRO A 11 -45.48 2.71 -9.39
N PHE A 12 -46.53 1.90 -9.52
CA PHE A 12 -46.36 0.46 -9.81
C PHE A 12 -45.85 0.24 -11.24
N SER A 13 -46.41 0.98 -12.20
CA SER A 13 -46.06 0.86 -13.60
C SER A 13 -45.56 2.17 -14.20
N VAL A 14 -44.63 2.05 -15.15
CA VAL A 14 -44.16 3.13 -16.03
C VAL A 14 -44.17 2.65 -17.47
N LEU A 15 -44.25 3.58 -18.43
CA LEU A 15 -44.21 3.24 -19.86
C LEU A 15 -42.82 2.79 -20.26
N SER A 16 -42.71 1.77 -21.12
CA SER A 16 -41.46 1.49 -21.81
C SER A 16 -41.14 2.60 -22.82
N GLU A 17 -39.87 2.77 -23.15
CA GLU A 17 -39.43 3.75 -24.16
C GLU A 17 -40.13 3.57 -25.52
N ASN A 18 -40.53 2.33 -25.82
CA ASN A 18 -41.19 1.96 -27.07
C ASN A 18 -42.72 2.06 -27.02
N ARG A 19 -43.30 2.55 -25.92
CA ARG A 19 -44.75 2.68 -25.73
C ARG A 19 -45.21 4.13 -25.81
N LYS A 20 -46.01 4.42 -26.83
CA LYS A 20 -46.64 5.73 -27.05
C LYS A 20 -48.03 5.83 -26.42
N GLU A 21 -48.75 4.70 -26.36
CA GLU A 21 -50.09 4.68 -25.79
C GLU A 21 -50.05 4.75 -24.27
N PRO A 22 -50.96 5.52 -23.63
CA PRO A 22 -51.01 5.62 -22.18
C PRO A 22 -51.28 4.25 -21.55
N PHE A 23 -50.73 4.03 -20.36
CA PHE A 23 -51.02 2.86 -19.55
C PHE A 23 -51.75 3.32 -18.29
N THR A 24 -53.08 3.25 -18.35
CA THR A 24 -53.95 3.78 -17.28
C THR A 24 -54.07 2.81 -16.11
N GLU A 25 -54.47 3.29 -14.93
CA GLU A 25 -54.69 2.44 -13.74
C GLU A 25 -55.68 1.29 -14.01
N ASP A 26 -56.71 1.52 -14.82
CA ASP A 26 -57.65 0.47 -15.26
C ASP A 26 -56.92 -0.67 -16.02
N MET A 27 -55.96 -0.30 -16.88
CA MET A 27 -55.16 -1.25 -17.64
C MET A 27 -54.15 -1.97 -16.76
N GLU A 28 -53.59 -1.29 -15.76
CA GLU A 28 -52.74 -1.91 -14.74
C GLU A 28 -53.51 -3.00 -13.99
N LYS A 29 -54.69 -2.68 -13.45
CA LYS A 29 -55.56 -3.63 -12.74
C LYS A 29 -55.95 -4.81 -13.63
N ALA A 30 -56.34 -4.53 -14.87
CA ALA A 30 -56.70 -5.57 -15.83
C ALA A 30 -55.51 -6.47 -16.21
N ALA A 31 -54.31 -5.89 -16.41
CA ALA A 31 -53.11 -6.65 -16.72
C ALA A 31 -52.75 -7.61 -15.57
N ILE A 32 -52.80 -7.11 -14.33
CA ILE A 32 -52.53 -7.93 -13.14
C ILE A 32 -53.59 -9.02 -12.97
N TYR A 33 -54.87 -8.71 -13.22
CA TYR A 33 -55.93 -9.73 -13.23
C TYR A 33 -55.65 -10.84 -14.24
N CYS A 34 -55.31 -10.48 -15.49
CA CYS A 34 -54.94 -11.45 -16.51
C CYS A 34 -53.75 -12.33 -16.11
N LEU A 35 -52.71 -11.72 -15.51
CA LEU A 35 -51.54 -12.45 -15.02
C LEU A 35 -51.91 -13.40 -13.89
N THR A 36 -52.75 -12.94 -12.96
CA THR A 36 -53.30 -13.75 -11.86
C THR A 36 -54.03 -15.00 -12.39
N GLU A 37 -54.94 -14.82 -13.35
CA GLU A 37 -55.63 -15.95 -14.00
C GLU A 37 -54.69 -16.87 -14.81
N THR A 38 -53.55 -16.35 -15.25
CA THR A 38 -52.53 -17.14 -15.96
C THR A 38 -51.67 -17.97 -15.01
N GLU A 39 -51.39 -17.47 -13.80
CA GLU A 39 -50.60 -18.16 -12.76
C GLU A 39 -51.42 -19.16 -11.93
N ARG A 40 -52.76 -19.11 -12.01
CA ARG A 40 -53.69 -20.03 -11.35
C ARG A 40 -53.59 -21.45 -11.92
N GLU A 41 -53.38 -22.45 -11.06
CA GLU A 41 -53.39 -23.87 -11.45
C GLU A 41 -54.83 -24.35 -11.71
N LYS A 42 -55.12 -24.69 -12.98
CA LYS A 42 -56.46 -25.11 -13.44
C LYS A 42 -56.77 -26.61 -13.21
N GLY A 43 -56.04 -27.28 -12.31
CA GLY A 43 -56.35 -28.65 -11.89
C GLY A 43 -56.24 -29.76 -12.96
N SER A 44 -55.27 -29.68 -13.87
CA SER A 44 -55.05 -30.71 -14.91
C SER A 44 -53.74 -31.47 -14.73
N GLY A 45 -53.80 -32.80 -14.90
CA GLY A 45 -52.66 -33.71 -14.90
C GLY A 45 -53.05 -35.00 -15.64
N LEU A 46 -52.15 -35.50 -16.50
CA LEU A 46 -52.41 -36.69 -17.34
C LEU A 46 -52.51 -38.00 -16.53
N ILE A 47 -52.08 -38.00 -15.25
CA ILE A 47 -51.99 -39.23 -14.42
C ILE A 47 -52.72 -39.07 -13.07
N LEU A 48 -52.70 -37.89 -12.43
CA LEU A 48 -53.45 -37.61 -11.20
C LEU A 48 -54.08 -36.22 -11.30
N LYS A 49 -55.39 -36.12 -11.05
CA LYS A 49 -56.13 -34.85 -11.11
C LYS A 49 -55.76 -34.02 -9.89
N LYS A 50 -55.04 -32.91 -10.09
CA LYS A 50 -54.76 -31.94 -9.02
C LYS A 50 -56.02 -31.11 -8.72
N PRO A 51 -56.25 -30.69 -7.46
CA PRO A 51 -57.33 -29.75 -7.15
C PRO A 51 -57.12 -28.43 -7.90
N GLU A 52 -58.21 -27.83 -8.37
CA GLU A 52 -58.20 -26.51 -9.00
C GLU A 52 -58.00 -25.42 -7.95
N GLU A 53 -57.11 -24.47 -8.22
CA GLU A 53 -56.91 -23.31 -7.36
C GLU A 53 -58.02 -22.27 -7.55
N THR A 54 -58.58 -21.71 -6.48
CA THR A 54 -59.46 -20.53 -6.52
C THR A 54 -58.69 -19.29 -6.07
N ILE A 55 -58.96 -18.12 -6.66
CA ILE A 55 -58.40 -16.85 -6.17
C ILE A 55 -59.15 -16.45 -4.90
N VAL A 56 -58.42 -16.32 -3.80
CA VAL A 56 -58.95 -15.85 -2.50
C VAL A 56 -59.04 -14.33 -2.51
N PHE A 57 -57.98 -13.66 -2.95
CA PHE A 57 -57.95 -12.22 -3.20
C PHE A 57 -56.85 -11.87 -4.20
N LEU A 58 -57.03 -10.72 -4.83
CA LEU A 58 -55.97 -9.99 -5.52
C LEU A 58 -55.94 -8.57 -4.95
N THR A 59 -54.81 -8.13 -4.41
CA THR A 59 -54.72 -6.78 -3.83
C THR A 59 -53.42 -6.07 -4.15
N LYS A 60 -53.44 -4.73 -4.10
CA LYS A 60 -52.27 -3.87 -4.22
C LYS A 60 -51.82 -3.45 -2.82
N LEU A 61 -50.63 -3.85 -2.44
CA LEU A 61 -49.99 -3.52 -1.17
C LEU A 61 -48.81 -2.58 -1.40
N TYR A 62 -48.36 -1.93 -0.33
CA TYR A 62 -47.22 -1.04 -0.37
C TYR A 62 -46.15 -1.47 0.64
N TYR A 63 -44.98 -1.82 0.13
CA TYR A 63 -43.81 -2.21 0.90
C TYR A 63 -43.10 -0.96 1.47
N PRO A 64 -42.87 -0.87 2.79
CA PRO A 64 -42.27 0.30 3.41
C PRO A 64 -40.73 0.24 3.38
N PHE A 65 -40.11 1.34 2.97
CA PHE A 65 -38.68 1.61 3.16
C PHE A 65 -38.51 2.91 3.94
N TRP A 66 -37.59 2.95 4.89
CA TRP A 66 -37.18 4.22 5.49
C TRP A 66 -36.08 4.85 4.65
N LEU A 67 -36.24 6.13 4.37
CA LEU A 67 -35.25 6.97 3.72
C LEU A 67 -34.78 8.03 4.72
N ALA A 68 -33.56 7.86 5.23
CA ALA A 68 -33.01 8.70 6.27
C ALA A 68 -31.83 9.51 5.76
N ALA A 69 -31.76 10.79 6.12
CA ALA A 69 -30.64 11.65 5.77
C ALA A 69 -29.43 11.35 6.67
N TRP A 70 -28.25 11.17 6.07
CA TRP A 70 -26.99 11.03 6.79
C TRP A 70 -25.85 11.63 5.97
N ASN A 71 -25.25 12.71 6.46
CA ASN A 71 -24.27 13.52 5.71
C ASN A 71 -24.82 13.91 4.33
N GLU A 72 -24.09 13.61 3.25
CA GLU A 72 -24.49 13.85 1.85
C GLU A 72 -25.27 12.69 1.22
N LEU A 73 -25.71 11.73 2.03
CA LEU A 73 -26.42 10.53 1.58
C LEU A 73 -27.86 10.48 2.11
N ASN A 74 -28.68 9.70 1.43
CA ASN A 74 -29.83 9.05 2.01
C ASN A 74 -29.57 7.55 2.20
N LEU A 75 -29.64 7.09 3.44
CA LEU A 75 -29.60 5.68 3.80
C LEU A 75 -30.99 5.07 3.60
N ILE A 76 -31.02 3.82 3.13
CA ILE A 76 -32.25 3.08 2.87
C ILE A 76 -32.34 1.92 3.86
N PHE A 77 -33.40 1.90 4.66
CA PHE A 77 -33.69 0.77 5.55
C PHE A 77 -34.93 0.04 5.08
N ASP A 78 -34.84 -1.29 5.07
CA ASP A 78 -35.91 -2.22 4.84
C ASP A 78 -36.94 -2.17 5.98
N GLY A 79 -38.12 -1.62 5.72
CA GLY A 79 -39.15 -1.46 6.74
C GLY A 79 -39.65 -2.79 7.33
N LEU A 80 -39.49 -3.91 6.64
CA LEU A 80 -39.86 -5.25 7.14
C LEU A 80 -38.66 -6.05 7.68
N LYS A 81 -37.49 -5.42 7.82
CA LYS A 81 -36.28 -6.01 8.44
C LYS A 81 -35.79 -7.31 7.79
N GLN A 82 -35.98 -7.50 6.49
CA GLN A 82 -35.44 -8.67 5.77
C GLN A 82 -33.97 -8.51 5.36
N SER A 83 -33.44 -7.29 5.48
CA SER A 83 -32.09 -6.91 5.11
C SER A 83 -31.20 -6.65 6.33
N THR A 84 -29.90 -6.86 6.19
CA THR A 84 -28.90 -6.44 7.18
C THR A 84 -27.61 -6.11 6.46
N HIS A 85 -26.88 -5.13 6.96
CA HIS A 85 -25.54 -4.79 6.49
C HIS A 85 -24.55 -4.89 7.63
N THR A 86 -23.39 -5.49 7.38
CA THR A 86 -22.32 -5.60 8.37
C THR A 86 -21.10 -4.83 7.90
N ILE A 87 -20.66 -3.88 8.72
CA ILE A 87 -19.41 -3.16 8.53
C ILE A 87 -18.33 -3.87 9.33
N THR A 88 -17.30 -4.37 8.65
CA THR A 88 -16.14 -5.01 9.28
C THR A 88 -14.94 -4.09 9.20
N TYR A 89 -14.26 -3.86 10.34
CA TYR A 89 -13.12 -2.96 10.43
C TYR A 89 -12.11 -3.46 11.45
N LYS A 90 -10.84 -3.11 11.25
CA LYS A 90 -9.74 -3.52 12.15
C LYS A 90 -9.69 -2.64 13.39
N LEU A 91 -9.38 -3.22 14.54
CA LEU A 91 -9.06 -2.44 15.74
C LEU A 91 -7.65 -1.85 15.65
N VAL A 92 -7.53 -0.61 16.12
CA VAL A 92 -6.23 0.06 16.27
C VAL A 92 -5.79 -0.01 17.73
N PRO A 93 -4.47 -0.14 17.98
CA PRO A 93 -3.91 0.00 19.33
C PRO A 93 -4.26 1.35 19.97
N ASP A 94 -4.19 1.41 21.30
CA ASP A 94 -4.54 2.60 22.06
C ASP A 94 -3.55 3.76 21.81
N VAL A 95 -3.92 4.61 20.86
CA VAL A 95 -3.13 5.79 20.46
C VAL A 95 -2.97 6.76 21.63
N LYS A 96 -3.97 6.88 22.51
CA LYS A 96 -3.92 7.82 23.62
C LYS A 96 -2.89 7.36 24.66
N ALA A 97 -2.92 6.08 25.03
CA ALA A 97 -1.92 5.50 25.92
C ALA A 97 -0.50 5.62 25.34
N PHE A 98 -0.33 5.39 24.03
CA PHE A 98 0.94 5.59 23.34
C PHE A 98 1.44 7.04 23.46
N VAL A 99 0.57 8.03 23.19
CA VAL A 99 0.92 9.46 23.25
C VAL A 99 1.28 9.89 24.68
N GLU A 100 0.50 9.46 25.68
CA GLU A 100 0.80 9.79 27.08
C GLU A 100 2.17 9.22 27.51
N ASN A 101 2.49 8.00 27.09
CA ASN A 101 3.80 7.41 27.32
C ASN A 101 4.92 8.14 26.56
N ALA A 102 4.66 8.54 25.32
CA ALA A 102 5.58 9.36 24.54
C ALA A 102 5.91 10.65 25.31
N TYR A 103 4.92 11.40 25.78
CA TYR A 103 5.15 12.63 26.55
C TYR A 103 6.00 12.42 27.82
N ARG A 104 5.77 11.33 28.55
CA ARG A 104 6.54 11.01 29.76
C ARG A 104 8.01 10.73 29.45
N SER A 105 8.31 10.20 28.26
CA SER A 105 9.65 9.80 27.84
C SER A 105 10.53 10.94 27.32
N ILE A 106 9.96 12.13 27.04
CA ILE A 106 10.68 13.29 26.44
C ILE A 106 11.69 13.94 27.42
N LYS A 107 11.72 13.50 28.69
CA LYS A 107 12.57 14.11 29.72
C LYS A 107 14.07 13.93 29.50
N SER A 108 14.47 12.87 28.81
CA SER A 108 15.87 12.58 28.50
C SER A 108 15.98 11.75 27.23
N MET A 109 17.15 11.78 26.58
CA MET A 109 17.41 11.02 25.37
C MET A 109 17.32 9.52 25.63
N GLU A 110 17.86 9.04 26.75
CA GLU A 110 17.86 7.63 27.14
C GLU A 110 16.43 7.11 27.29
N THR A 111 15.58 7.84 28.02
CA THR A 111 14.18 7.46 28.21
C THR A 111 13.40 7.49 26.89
N TYR A 112 13.70 8.43 26.01
CA TYR A 112 13.04 8.53 24.72
C TYR A 112 13.46 7.40 23.77
N VAL A 113 14.74 7.05 23.70
CA VAL A 113 15.24 5.92 22.91
C VAL A 113 14.67 4.59 23.43
N ALA A 114 14.60 4.42 24.75
CA ALA A 114 13.97 3.25 25.36
C ALA A 114 12.48 3.15 24.95
N PHE A 115 11.74 4.25 25.10
CA PHE A 115 10.34 4.31 24.66
C PHE A 115 10.16 3.93 23.18
N LEU A 116 10.96 4.48 22.28
CA LEU A 116 10.90 4.16 20.86
C LEU A 116 11.22 2.69 20.58
N SER A 117 12.22 2.14 21.28
CA SER A 117 12.62 0.73 21.13
C SER A 117 11.53 -0.22 21.59
N ASP A 118 10.94 0.04 22.77
CA ASP A 118 9.89 -0.79 23.36
C ASP A 118 8.59 -0.76 22.54
N ASN A 119 8.35 0.34 21.83
CA ASN A 119 7.15 0.55 21.03
C ASN A 119 7.39 0.42 19.52
N VAL A 120 8.54 -0.12 19.09
CA VAL A 120 8.88 -0.24 17.67
C VAL A 120 7.86 -1.04 16.88
N ASN A 121 7.16 -1.99 17.51
CA ASN A 121 6.12 -2.82 16.88
C ASN A 121 4.70 -2.51 17.40
N TYR A 122 4.51 -1.43 18.16
CA TYR A 122 3.25 -1.15 18.86
C TYR A 122 2.04 -1.04 17.91
N PHE A 123 2.27 -0.52 16.70
CA PHE A 123 1.25 -0.33 15.66
C PHE A 123 1.30 -1.39 14.55
N GLN A 124 2.08 -2.46 14.73
CA GLN A 124 2.01 -3.61 13.82
C GLN A 124 0.67 -4.32 14.01
N ALA A 125 0.05 -4.68 12.88
CA ALA A 125 -1.36 -5.04 12.80
C ALA A 125 -1.81 -6.03 13.88
N SER A 126 -2.75 -5.59 14.73
CA SER A 126 -3.58 -6.53 15.47
C SER A 126 -4.53 -7.22 14.50
N SER A 127 -4.65 -8.54 14.59
CA SER A 127 -5.49 -9.38 13.73
C SER A 127 -6.97 -9.40 14.16
N ASN A 128 -7.38 -8.45 14.99
CA ASN A 128 -8.71 -8.43 15.58
C ASN A 128 -9.62 -7.51 14.77
N ASP A 129 -10.48 -8.14 13.97
CA ASP A 129 -11.57 -7.47 13.30
C ASP A 129 -12.73 -7.26 14.27
N LYS A 130 -13.40 -6.12 14.13
CA LYS A 130 -14.66 -5.80 14.81
C LYS A 130 -15.74 -5.60 13.77
N THR A 131 -16.96 -5.96 14.13
CA THR A 131 -18.13 -5.84 13.26
C THR A 131 -19.17 -4.93 13.89
N LEU A 132 -19.75 -4.05 13.08
CA LEU A 132 -20.98 -3.32 13.39
C LEU A 132 -22.09 -3.87 12.49
N VAL A 133 -23.12 -4.46 13.09
CA VAL A 133 -24.28 -5.00 12.37
C VAL A 133 -25.36 -3.93 12.37
N LEU A 134 -25.76 -3.48 11.18
CA LEU A 134 -26.78 -2.47 10.96
C LEU A 134 -28.02 -3.19 10.43
N GLU A 135 -28.99 -3.40 11.33
CA GLU A 135 -30.26 -4.04 10.99
C GLU A 135 -31.02 -3.20 9.95
N ALA A 136 -31.72 -3.88 9.04
CA ALA A 136 -32.52 -3.31 7.96
C ALA A 136 -31.77 -2.44 6.94
N LEU A 137 -30.54 -2.00 7.20
CA LEU A 137 -29.79 -1.18 6.25
C LEU A 137 -29.52 -1.96 4.95
N ILE A 138 -29.89 -1.35 3.83
CA ILE A 138 -29.58 -1.86 2.50
C ILE A 138 -28.41 -1.06 1.94
N ALA A 139 -27.27 -1.73 1.76
CA ALA A 139 -26.07 -1.16 1.14
C ALA A 139 -25.63 -1.92 -0.12
N ASP A 140 -26.48 -2.79 -0.67
CA ASP A 140 -26.20 -3.46 -1.94
C ASP A 140 -26.17 -2.42 -3.07
N PHE A 141 -25.03 -2.29 -3.75
CA PHE A 141 -24.82 -1.27 -4.77
C PHE A 141 -25.84 -1.35 -5.92
N THR A 142 -26.28 -2.56 -6.29
CA THR A 142 -27.24 -2.74 -7.38
C THR A 142 -28.63 -2.26 -6.95
N PHE A 143 -29.07 -2.64 -5.75
CA PHE A 143 -30.29 -2.13 -5.16
C PHE A 143 -30.27 -0.60 -5.03
N LEU A 144 -29.19 -0.04 -4.48
CA LEU A 144 -29.06 1.41 -4.30
C LEU A 144 -29.23 2.17 -5.62
N ASN A 145 -28.62 1.70 -6.71
CA ASN A 145 -28.76 2.32 -8.03
C ASN A 145 -30.18 2.18 -8.59
N GLU A 146 -30.79 0.99 -8.49
CA GLU A 146 -32.18 0.77 -8.92
C GLU A 146 -33.15 1.67 -8.14
N PHE A 147 -32.97 1.76 -6.81
CA PHE A 147 -33.82 2.54 -5.94
C PHE A 147 -33.61 4.04 -6.08
N ASP A 148 -32.38 4.51 -6.34
CA ASP A 148 -32.11 5.93 -6.60
C ASP A 148 -32.90 6.44 -7.81
N GLN A 149 -32.93 5.65 -8.89
CA GLN A 149 -33.73 5.97 -10.07
C GLN A 149 -35.22 5.99 -9.74
N TYR A 150 -35.68 5.04 -8.94
CA TYR A 150 -37.09 4.89 -8.62
C TYR A 150 -37.60 6.01 -7.71
N VAL A 151 -36.86 6.34 -6.65
CA VAL A 151 -37.28 7.33 -5.65
C VAL A 151 -37.48 8.73 -6.24
N SER A 152 -36.79 9.04 -7.35
CA SER A 152 -37.00 10.28 -8.11
C SER A 152 -38.41 10.42 -8.71
N GLU A 153 -39.17 9.34 -8.81
CA GLU A 153 -40.56 9.33 -9.30
C GLU A 153 -41.60 9.38 -8.17
N ALA A 154 -41.14 9.41 -6.92
CA ALA A 154 -42.02 9.39 -5.77
C ALA A 154 -42.91 10.64 -5.71
N ARG A 155 -44.17 10.44 -5.32
CA ARG A 155 -45.15 11.50 -5.09
C ARG A 155 -45.61 11.48 -3.64
N GLN A 156 -45.86 12.65 -3.06
CA GLN A 156 -46.51 12.72 -1.75
C GLN A 156 -47.96 12.28 -1.89
N ALA A 157 -48.52 11.64 -0.85
CA ALA A 157 -49.94 11.30 -0.83
C ALA A 157 -50.81 12.56 -1.01
N GLU A 158 -51.76 12.50 -1.93
CA GLU A 158 -52.85 13.47 -1.97
C GLU A 158 -53.77 13.22 -0.77
N THR A 159 -53.94 14.22 0.09
CA THR A 159 -54.88 14.18 1.21
C THR A 159 -56.28 13.79 0.73
N GLY A 160 -56.80 12.67 1.23
CA GLY A 160 -58.20 12.27 1.05
C GLY A 160 -58.50 11.29 -0.09
N LYS A 161 -57.49 10.73 -0.78
CA LYS A 161 -57.71 9.71 -1.83
C LYS A 161 -56.81 8.50 -1.62
N THR A 162 -57.41 7.40 -1.15
CA THR A 162 -57.35 6.03 -1.70
C THR A 162 -57.50 4.98 -0.62
N GLU A 163 -58.18 3.89 -0.96
CA GLU A 163 -58.19 2.62 -0.21
C GLU A 163 -56.87 1.90 -0.45
N THR A 164 -55.75 2.51 -0.06
CA THR A 164 -54.41 1.93 -0.16
C THR A 164 -54.10 1.14 1.10
N VAL A 165 -53.70 -0.12 0.94
CA VAL A 165 -53.20 -0.90 2.08
C VAL A 165 -51.69 -0.69 2.17
N LEU A 166 -51.30 0.02 3.22
CA LEU A 166 -49.91 0.24 3.58
C LEU A 166 -49.50 -0.87 4.54
N LEU A 167 -48.37 -1.53 4.28
CA LEU A 167 -47.79 -2.39 5.31
C LEU A 167 -47.09 -1.51 6.33
N ASP A 168 -47.37 -1.77 7.60
CA ASP A 168 -46.72 -1.04 8.67
C ASP A 168 -45.25 -1.48 8.76
N PRO A 169 -44.30 -0.52 8.85
CA PRO A 169 -42.91 -0.87 9.03
C PRO A 169 -42.70 -1.53 10.41
N LEU A 170 -42.07 -2.70 10.41
CA LEU A 170 -41.64 -3.41 11.63
C LEU A 170 -40.48 -2.70 12.33
N MET A 171 -39.79 -1.81 11.63
CA MET A 171 -38.79 -0.89 12.18
C MET A 171 -39.43 0.48 12.40
N ASP A 172 -39.42 0.97 13.62
CA ASP A 172 -39.93 2.31 13.92
C ASP A 172 -38.87 3.40 13.67
N GLU A 173 -39.32 4.66 13.70
CA GLU A 173 -38.46 5.83 13.52
C GLU A 173 -37.31 5.88 14.54
N SER A 174 -37.54 5.46 15.79
CA SER A 174 -36.53 5.49 16.85
C SER A 174 -35.39 4.51 16.60
N ALA A 175 -35.71 3.32 16.09
CA ALA A 175 -34.72 2.32 15.69
C ALA A 175 -33.86 2.81 14.51
N VAL A 176 -34.46 3.51 13.54
CA VAL A 176 -33.72 4.08 12.40
C VAL A 176 -32.75 5.15 12.90
N VAL A 177 -33.22 6.06 13.76
CA VAL A 177 -32.39 7.12 14.34
C VAL A 177 -31.25 6.53 15.17
N SER A 178 -31.52 5.53 16.02
CA SER A 178 -30.48 4.86 16.82
C SER A 178 -29.40 4.22 15.94
N THR A 179 -29.79 3.60 14.83
CA THR A 179 -28.83 2.98 13.89
C THR A 179 -27.93 4.03 13.23
N ILE A 180 -28.48 5.20 12.90
CA ILE A 180 -27.72 6.32 12.34
C ILE A 180 -26.76 6.91 13.37
N GLU A 181 -27.18 7.01 14.63
CA GLU A 181 -26.33 7.49 15.73
C GLU A 181 -25.13 6.55 15.96
N GLU A 182 -25.33 5.24 15.89
CA GLU A 182 -24.24 4.25 15.97
C GLU A 182 -23.25 4.40 14.81
N LEU A 183 -23.76 4.60 13.60
CA LEU A 183 -22.94 4.82 12.42
C LEU A 183 -22.15 6.13 12.49
N GLU A 184 -22.79 7.22 12.93
CA GLU A 184 -22.13 8.52 13.12
C GLU A 184 -21.05 8.45 14.19
N LYS A 185 -21.31 7.74 15.29
CA LYS A 185 -20.33 7.48 16.35
C LYS A 185 -19.13 6.70 15.82
N LEU A 186 -19.36 5.69 14.97
CA LEU A 186 -18.27 4.93 14.35
C LEU A 186 -17.44 5.83 13.42
N LYS A 187 -18.08 6.59 12.54
CA LYS A 187 -17.42 7.55 11.64
C LYS A 187 -16.59 8.57 12.42
N SER A 188 -17.19 9.20 13.43
CA SER A 188 -16.51 10.16 14.31
C SER A 188 -15.31 9.53 15.02
N SER A 189 -15.41 8.25 15.43
CA SER A 189 -14.29 7.55 16.05
C SER A 189 -13.11 7.36 15.11
N PHE A 190 -13.35 7.02 13.82
CA PHE A 190 -12.29 6.90 12.83
C PHE A 190 -11.63 8.24 12.51
N GLU A 191 -12.41 9.31 12.40
CA GLU A 191 -11.88 10.67 12.21
C GLU A 191 -11.01 11.11 13.41
N ALA A 192 -11.47 10.84 14.64
CA ALA A 192 -10.71 11.11 15.85
C ALA A 192 -9.42 10.28 15.92
N GLU A 193 -9.45 9.00 15.52
CA GLU A 193 -8.27 8.13 15.44
C GLU A 193 -7.24 8.69 14.46
N ILE A 194 -7.64 9.08 13.24
CA ILE A 194 -6.74 9.72 12.26
C ILE A 194 -6.09 10.97 12.83
N ASN A 195 -6.86 11.84 13.48
CA ASN A 195 -6.33 13.06 14.09
C ASN A 195 -5.30 12.74 15.18
N ASN A 196 -5.60 11.79 16.08
CA ASN A 196 -4.69 11.39 17.14
C ASN A 196 -3.40 10.75 16.60
N LEU A 197 -3.49 9.93 15.55
CA LEU A 197 -2.33 9.32 14.88
C LEU A 197 -1.44 10.39 14.23
N ASN A 198 -2.04 11.37 13.56
CA ASN A 198 -1.31 12.50 12.97
C ASN A 198 -0.59 13.35 14.03
N GLU A 199 -1.25 13.66 15.14
CA GLU A 199 -0.61 14.37 16.26
C GLU A 199 0.53 13.55 16.88
N SER A 200 0.37 12.23 16.96
CA SER A 200 1.45 11.32 17.39
C SER A 200 2.67 11.41 16.46
N MET A 201 2.46 11.37 15.14
CA MET A 201 3.55 11.54 14.15
C MET A 201 4.25 12.88 14.30
N LYS A 202 3.51 13.97 14.53
CA LYS A 202 4.08 15.31 14.74
C LYS A 202 4.91 15.35 16.02
N LEU A 203 4.41 14.78 17.12
CA LEU A 203 5.12 14.70 18.39
C LEU A 203 6.45 13.96 18.23
N LEU A 204 6.44 12.76 17.65
CA LEU A 204 7.67 11.95 17.46
C LEU A 204 8.69 12.68 16.59
N ASN A 205 8.26 13.25 15.47
CA ASN A 205 9.14 14.02 14.58
C ASN A 205 9.77 15.21 15.29
N ARG A 206 8.97 15.98 16.03
CA ARG A 206 9.44 17.17 16.74
C ARG A 206 10.44 16.79 17.83
N THR A 207 10.11 15.80 18.65
CA THR A 207 10.96 15.33 19.75
C THR A 207 12.28 14.78 19.21
N THR A 208 12.22 13.91 18.19
CA THR A 208 13.43 13.36 17.54
C THR A 208 14.33 14.46 17.01
N ARG A 209 13.78 15.45 16.29
CA ARG A 209 14.57 16.59 15.80
C ARG A 209 15.22 17.41 16.92
N SER A 210 14.54 17.55 18.07
CA SER A 210 15.12 18.24 19.23
C SER A 210 16.37 17.51 19.74
N PHE A 211 16.25 16.22 20.01
CA PHE A 211 17.39 15.42 20.48
C PHE A 211 18.51 15.32 19.44
N VAL A 212 18.20 15.17 18.15
CA VAL A 212 19.22 15.22 17.08
C VAL A 212 19.96 16.56 17.09
N LYS A 213 19.27 17.67 17.35
CA LYS A 213 19.91 18.99 17.46
C LYS A 213 20.81 19.08 18.69
N GLU A 214 20.38 18.53 19.83
CA GLU A 214 21.20 18.45 21.05
C GLU A 214 22.48 17.64 20.83
N ILE A 215 22.36 16.43 20.26
CA ILE A 215 23.51 15.58 19.92
C ILE A 215 24.47 16.28 18.94
N ARG A 216 23.94 16.99 17.94
CA ARG A 216 24.78 17.79 17.03
C ARG A 216 25.51 18.93 17.74
N GLY A 217 24.92 19.47 18.80
CA GLY A 217 25.58 20.41 19.71
C GLY A 217 26.78 19.76 20.40
N GLU A 218 26.58 18.57 21.00
CA GLU A 218 27.66 17.80 21.65
C GLU A 218 28.79 17.45 20.68
N ILE A 219 28.46 17.02 19.45
CA ILE A 219 29.45 16.79 18.38
C ILE A 219 30.26 18.06 18.11
N LYS A 220 29.63 19.23 18.10
CA LYS A 220 30.32 20.51 17.87
C LYS A 220 31.28 20.82 19.02
N THR A 221 30.85 20.67 20.27
CA THR A 221 31.70 20.86 21.45
C THR A 221 32.91 19.91 21.43
N ILE A 222 32.70 18.64 21.10
CA ILE A 222 33.79 17.66 20.95
C ILE A 222 34.78 18.09 19.87
N LYS A 223 34.31 18.57 18.72
CA LYS A 223 35.18 19.08 17.66
C LYS A 223 36.05 20.24 18.16
N GLU A 224 35.45 21.23 18.80
CA GLU A 224 36.15 22.41 19.33
C GLU A 224 37.19 22.00 20.39
N GLU A 225 36.84 21.09 21.31
CA GLU A 225 37.77 20.60 22.34
C GLU A 225 38.96 19.84 21.75
N PHE A 226 38.73 18.99 20.75
CA PHE A 226 39.80 18.22 20.11
C PHE A 226 40.64 19.07 19.17
N GLU A 227 40.07 20.04 18.45
CA GLU A 227 40.83 21.00 17.64
C GLU A 227 41.85 21.76 18.49
N GLU A 228 41.47 22.21 19.69
CA GLU A 228 42.39 22.89 20.61
C GLU A 228 43.52 21.96 21.09
N LYS A 229 43.22 20.70 21.39
CA LYS A 229 44.22 19.70 21.82
C LYS A 229 45.17 19.32 20.69
N ILE A 230 44.62 19.07 19.49
CA ILE A 230 45.36 18.76 18.28
C ILE A 230 46.32 19.89 17.96
N ARG A 231 45.87 21.15 17.96
CA ARG A 231 46.74 22.30 17.69
C ARG A 231 47.94 22.39 18.65
N LYS A 232 47.70 22.17 19.95
CA LYS A 232 48.79 22.16 20.96
C LYS A 232 49.78 21.03 20.70
N GLU A 233 49.30 19.84 20.38
CA GLU A 233 50.17 18.70 20.09
C GLU A 233 50.92 18.89 18.76
N GLU A 234 50.29 19.46 17.73
CA GLU A 234 50.92 19.79 16.45
C GLU A 234 52.16 20.68 16.63
N GLU A 235 52.11 21.68 17.52
CA GLU A 235 53.26 22.53 17.84
C GLU A 235 54.41 21.70 18.45
N VAL A 236 54.10 20.80 19.38
CA VAL A 236 55.07 19.91 20.03
C VAL A 236 55.68 18.93 19.01
N VAL A 237 54.84 18.29 18.20
CA VAL A 237 55.25 17.34 17.15
C VAL A 237 56.13 18.03 16.10
N THR A 238 55.78 19.25 15.69
CA THR A 238 56.58 20.04 14.73
C THR A 238 57.98 20.31 15.28
N GLN A 239 58.10 20.67 16.56
CA GLN A 239 59.40 20.87 17.21
C GLN A 239 60.20 19.57 17.31
N LYS A 240 59.56 18.45 17.69
CA LYS A 240 60.19 17.12 17.74
C LYS A 240 60.72 16.71 16.34
N ILE A 241 59.91 16.89 15.30
CA ILE A 241 60.27 16.58 13.91
C ILE A 241 61.44 17.45 13.43
N SER A 242 61.46 18.75 13.74
CA SER A 242 62.59 19.64 13.39
C SER A 242 63.90 19.09 13.95
N LYS A 243 63.93 18.72 15.24
CA LYS A 243 65.12 18.15 15.88
C LYS A 243 65.54 16.82 15.25
N ILE A 244 64.58 15.93 14.95
CA ILE A 244 64.85 14.66 14.28
C ILE A 244 65.46 14.89 12.89
N ASN A 245 64.97 15.88 12.14
CA ASN A 245 65.49 16.23 10.82
C ASN A 245 66.91 16.81 10.90
N GLU A 246 67.17 17.72 11.85
CA GLU A 246 68.50 18.28 12.10
C GLU A 246 69.51 17.18 12.44
N GLU A 247 69.17 16.26 13.36
CA GLU A 247 70.04 15.13 13.73
C GLU A 247 70.29 14.18 12.54
N TYR A 248 69.27 13.91 11.73
CA TYR A 248 69.41 13.07 10.54
C TYR A 248 70.31 13.72 9.49
N ASP A 249 70.15 15.02 9.22
CA ASP A 249 71.00 15.76 8.29
C ASP A 249 72.45 15.79 8.77
N GLU A 250 72.71 15.99 10.07
CA GLU A 250 74.04 15.89 10.65
C GLU A 250 74.66 14.50 10.48
N GLN A 251 73.90 13.44 10.79
CA GLN A 251 74.38 12.06 10.66
C GLN A 251 74.63 11.70 9.20
N ARG A 252 73.79 12.17 8.27
CA ARG A 252 73.99 12.00 6.83
C ARG A 252 75.31 12.64 6.38
N VAL A 253 75.56 13.89 6.78
CA VAL A 253 76.82 14.58 6.45
C VAL A 253 78.04 13.85 7.03
N LYS A 254 77.96 13.34 8.28
CA LYS A 254 79.03 12.55 8.89
C LYS A 254 79.29 11.25 8.13
N LEU A 255 78.23 10.53 7.77
CA LEU A 255 78.29 9.27 7.02
C LEU A 255 78.92 9.48 5.63
N THR A 256 78.48 10.49 4.89
CA THR A 256 79.05 10.83 3.56
C THR A 256 80.54 11.17 3.66
N LYS A 257 80.94 12.01 4.64
CA LYS A 257 82.35 12.36 4.84
C LYS A 257 83.22 11.15 5.22
N ALA A 258 82.71 10.25 6.05
CA ALA A 258 83.41 9.02 6.42
C ALA A 258 83.64 8.12 5.20
N PHE A 259 82.59 7.90 4.41
CA PHE A 259 82.66 7.13 3.17
C PHE A 259 83.65 7.73 2.16
N GLU A 260 83.60 9.04 1.91
CA GLU A 260 84.55 9.73 1.02
C GLU A 260 86.00 9.58 1.50
N LYS A 261 86.24 9.65 2.81
CA LYS A 261 87.58 9.51 3.40
C LYS A 261 88.17 8.12 3.18
N GLU A 262 87.35 7.08 3.19
CA GLU A 262 87.76 5.68 2.97
C GLU A 262 87.86 5.32 1.48
N LEU A 263 86.97 5.87 0.65
CA LEU A 263 86.93 5.61 -0.79
C LEU A 263 88.09 6.29 -1.54
N MET A 264 88.46 7.52 -1.17
CA MET A 264 89.46 8.32 -1.89
C MET A 264 90.85 7.68 -1.97
N PRO A 265 91.42 7.09 -0.89
CA PRO A 265 92.67 6.35 -0.97
C PRO A 265 92.60 5.13 -1.88
N LEU A 266 91.50 4.37 -1.82
CA LEU A 266 91.29 3.16 -2.64
C LEU A 266 91.18 3.51 -4.13
N GLN A 267 90.45 4.57 -4.48
CA GLN A 267 90.38 5.07 -5.85
C GLN A 267 91.74 5.55 -6.36
N LYS A 268 92.52 6.25 -5.52
CA LYS A 268 93.88 6.67 -5.87
C LYS A 268 94.82 5.48 -6.06
N GLU A 269 94.68 4.43 -5.27
CA GLU A 269 95.45 3.19 -5.43
C GLU A 269 95.05 2.44 -6.71
N LYS A 270 93.76 2.32 -6.99
CA LYS A 270 93.23 1.75 -8.24
C LYS A 270 93.82 2.44 -9.46
N VAL A 271 93.72 3.76 -9.56
CA VAL A 271 94.26 4.54 -10.69
C VAL A 271 95.78 4.35 -10.84
N LYS A 272 96.53 4.22 -9.74
CA LYS A 272 97.96 3.93 -9.80
C LYS A 272 98.25 2.52 -10.32
N LEU A 273 97.54 1.52 -9.82
CA LEU A 273 97.68 0.13 -10.25
C LEU A 273 97.27 -0.06 -11.72
N GLU A 274 96.21 0.61 -12.18
CA GLU A 274 95.80 0.66 -13.58
C GLU A 274 96.90 1.24 -14.46
N LYS A 275 97.47 2.39 -14.07
CA LYS A 275 98.59 3.00 -14.80
C LYS A 275 99.81 2.07 -14.86
N THR A 276 100.16 1.44 -13.74
CA THR A 276 101.27 0.47 -13.70
C THR A 276 100.99 -0.76 -14.54
N LYS A 277 99.75 -1.26 -14.56
CA LYS A 277 99.30 -2.35 -15.42
C LYS A 277 99.52 -2.00 -16.89
N ASP A 278 99.07 -0.82 -17.32
CA ASP A 278 99.25 -0.33 -18.70
C ASP A 278 100.73 -0.19 -19.08
N GLU A 279 101.57 0.34 -18.18
CA GLU A 279 103.02 0.45 -18.39
C GLU A 279 103.69 -0.94 -18.54
N MET A 280 103.26 -1.94 -17.76
CA MET A 280 103.78 -3.30 -17.86
C MET A 280 103.32 -4.00 -19.15
N LEU A 281 102.08 -3.79 -19.56
CA LEU A 281 101.56 -4.28 -20.85
C LEU A 281 102.36 -3.71 -22.03
N GLN A 282 102.65 -2.40 -22.02
CA GLN A 282 103.48 -1.75 -23.03
C GLN A 282 104.92 -2.29 -23.05
N LYS A 283 105.51 -2.59 -21.87
CA LYS A 283 106.84 -3.22 -21.79
C LYS A 283 106.84 -4.64 -22.36
N ILE A 284 105.83 -5.45 -22.04
CA ILE A 284 105.68 -6.81 -22.58
C ILE A 284 105.57 -6.75 -24.10
N GLU A 285 104.75 -5.84 -24.65
CA GLU A 285 104.62 -5.65 -26.09
C GLU A 285 105.96 -5.25 -26.74
N LYS A 286 106.69 -4.31 -26.12
CA LYS A 286 108.02 -3.91 -26.59
C LYS A 286 109.03 -5.07 -26.55
N TYR A 287 109.06 -5.85 -25.47
CA TYR A 287 109.95 -7.01 -25.36
C TYR A 287 109.57 -8.12 -26.33
N ASP A 288 108.29 -8.27 -26.67
CA ASP A 288 107.82 -9.23 -27.67
C ASP A 288 108.28 -8.86 -29.09
N ILE A 289 108.25 -7.56 -29.43
CA ILE A 289 108.81 -7.03 -30.69
C ILE A 289 110.32 -7.30 -30.77
N GLU A 290 111.07 -7.03 -29.70
CA GLU A 290 112.53 -7.27 -29.64
C GLU A 290 112.87 -8.77 -29.71
N ALA A 291 112.11 -9.63 -29.02
CA ALA A 291 112.26 -11.07 -29.09
C ALA A 291 112.04 -11.61 -30.52
N LYS A 292 111.00 -11.12 -31.21
CA LYS A 292 110.71 -11.45 -32.62
C LYS A 292 111.81 -10.96 -33.56
N SER A 293 112.39 -9.79 -33.31
CA SER A 293 113.52 -9.24 -34.06
C SER A 293 114.80 -10.08 -33.89
N CYS A 294 115.15 -10.48 -32.66
CA CYS A 294 116.28 -11.39 -32.39
C CYS A 294 116.08 -12.77 -33.05
N ALA A 295 114.87 -13.32 -33.01
CA ALA A 295 114.52 -14.59 -33.67
C ALA A 295 114.70 -14.52 -35.20
N ALA A 296 114.28 -13.42 -35.84
CA ALA A 296 114.47 -13.19 -37.28
C ALA A 296 115.97 -13.09 -37.66
N ASN A 297 116.80 -12.57 -36.75
CA ASN A 297 118.25 -12.44 -36.93
C ASN A 297 119.06 -13.68 -36.48
N LYS A 298 118.40 -14.79 -36.15
CA LYS A 298 119.00 -16.06 -35.63
C LYS A 298 119.84 -15.89 -34.35
N ASP A 299 119.60 -14.82 -33.58
CA ASP A 299 120.24 -14.59 -32.28
C ASP A 299 119.45 -15.31 -31.17
N SER A 300 119.76 -16.60 -30.99
CA SER A 300 119.10 -17.44 -29.97
C SER A 300 119.34 -16.96 -28.53
N ILE A 301 120.45 -16.25 -28.27
CA ILE A 301 120.80 -15.75 -26.93
C ILE A 301 119.97 -14.51 -26.62
N GLY A 302 119.85 -13.58 -27.57
CA GLY A 302 118.98 -12.39 -27.46
C GLY A 302 117.50 -12.76 -27.35
N GLU A 303 117.03 -13.72 -28.13
CA GLU A 303 115.64 -14.20 -28.08
C GLU A 303 115.29 -14.79 -26.70
N LYS A 304 116.16 -15.64 -26.14
CA LYS A 304 115.94 -16.26 -24.82
C LYS A 304 115.89 -15.21 -23.70
N LYS A 305 116.78 -14.22 -23.75
CA LYS A 305 116.84 -13.11 -22.79
C LYS A 305 115.58 -12.24 -22.81
N TRP A 306 115.05 -11.92 -23.99
CA TRP A 306 113.80 -11.15 -24.08
C TRP A 306 112.57 -11.97 -23.66
N LYS A 307 112.53 -13.27 -23.96
CA LYS A 307 111.49 -14.19 -23.45
C LYS A 307 111.51 -14.32 -21.93
N GLU A 308 112.69 -14.35 -21.32
CA GLU A 308 112.86 -14.36 -19.86
C GLU A 308 112.33 -13.06 -19.23
N LYS A 309 112.68 -11.89 -19.80
CA LYS A 309 112.11 -10.60 -19.38
C LYS A 309 110.59 -10.52 -19.53
N ILE A 310 110.03 -11.08 -20.61
CA ILE A 310 108.57 -11.19 -20.77
C ILE A 310 107.97 -12.04 -19.63
N GLY A 311 108.62 -13.16 -19.27
CA GLY A 311 108.19 -14.01 -18.16
C GLY A 311 108.21 -13.29 -16.81
N GLU A 312 109.27 -12.54 -16.53
CA GLU A 312 109.41 -11.70 -15.33
C GLU A 312 108.33 -10.61 -15.28
N THR A 313 108.17 -9.82 -16.35
CA THR A 313 107.16 -8.75 -16.41
C THR A 313 105.73 -9.29 -16.39
N LYS A 314 105.46 -10.49 -16.94
CA LYS A 314 104.15 -11.16 -16.81
C LYS A 314 103.84 -11.59 -15.38
N LYS A 315 104.86 -12.00 -14.62
CA LYS A 315 104.69 -12.33 -13.21
C LYS A 315 104.37 -11.07 -12.39
N GLU A 316 105.10 -9.98 -12.62
CA GLU A 316 104.80 -8.67 -12.03
C GLU A 316 103.40 -8.16 -12.43
N LEU A 317 103.00 -8.33 -13.70
CA LEU A 317 101.65 -7.99 -14.16
C LEU A 317 100.57 -8.78 -13.41
N SER A 318 100.76 -10.09 -13.22
CA SER A 318 99.82 -10.93 -12.47
C SER A 318 99.71 -10.50 -11.01
N GLU A 319 100.80 -10.05 -10.38
CA GLU A 319 100.78 -9.49 -9.03
C GLU A 319 100.03 -8.14 -8.97
N ILE A 320 100.19 -7.29 -9.98
CA ILE A 320 99.44 -6.02 -10.10
C ILE A 320 97.96 -6.28 -10.35
N GLU A 321 97.60 -7.22 -11.22
CA GLU A 321 96.21 -7.60 -11.50
C GLU A 321 95.51 -8.15 -10.26
N LYS A 322 96.19 -9.01 -9.50
CA LYS A 322 95.66 -9.50 -8.22
C LYS A 322 95.43 -8.37 -7.21
N ARG A 323 96.38 -7.43 -7.10
CA ARG A 323 96.21 -6.25 -6.23
C ARG A 323 95.09 -5.33 -6.70
N LEU A 324 94.85 -5.24 -8.00
CA LEU A 324 93.76 -4.45 -8.58
C LEU A 324 92.40 -5.07 -8.25
N GLU A 325 92.27 -6.39 -8.38
CA GLU A 325 91.08 -7.15 -7.95
C GLU A 325 90.82 -6.96 -6.45
N GLU A 326 91.84 -7.08 -5.60
CA GLU A 326 91.73 -6.83 -4.15
C GLU A 326 91.28 -5.38 -3.81
N VAL A 327 91.68 -4.38 -4.59
CA VAL A 327 91.27 -2.98 -4.40
C VAL A 327 89.84 -2.76 -4.91
N GLU A 328 89.46 -3.38 -6.02
CA GLU A 328 88.09 -3.33 -6.56
C GLU A 328 87.08 -3.98 -5.63
N ASP A 329 87.40 -5.13 -5.05
CA ASP A 329 86.58 -5.81 -4.05
C ASP A 329 86.39 -4.93 -2.82
N LYS A 330 87.45 -4.27 -2.33
CA LYS A 330 87.36 -3.32 -1.20
C LYS A 330 86.52 -2.09 -1.52
N ILE A 331 86.59 -1.57 -2.76
CA ILE A 331 85.73 -0.46 -3.19
C ILE A 331 84.27 -0.90 -3.18
N LYS A 332 83.98 -2.07 -3.75
CA LYS A 332 82.62 -2.63 -3.79
C LYS A 332 82.07 -2.90 -2.39
N GLU A 333 82.86 -3.51 -1.51
CA GLU A 333 82.49 -3.75 -0.11
C GLU A 333 82.20 -2.43 0.62
N ASN A 334 83.02 -1.41 0.41
CA ASN A 334 82.80 -0.08 0.99
C ASN A 334 81.51 0.58 0.48
N GLU A 335 81.22 0.48 -0.83
CA GLU A 335 79.97 0.97 -1.44
C GLU A 335 78.73 0.24 -0.91
N GLU A 336 78.78 -1.09 -0.79
CA GLU A 336 77.70 -1.90 -0.22
C GLU A 336 77.46 -1.57 1.25
N ASN A 337 78.52 -1.41 2.05
CA ASN A 337 78.44 -1.00 3.45
C ASN A 337 77.82 0.40 3.59
N HIS A 338 78.26 1.37 2.78
CA HIS A 338 77.69 2.72 2.79
C HIS A 338 76.20 2.75 2.42
N SER A 339 75.80 1.94 1.44
CA SER A 339 74.40 1.76 1.05
C SER A 339 73.57 1.19 2.20
N ALA A 340 74.07 0.14 2.87
CA ALA A 340 73.41 -0.48 4.01
C ALA A 340 73.26 0.48 5.20
N GLU A 341 74.29 1.26 5.51
CA GLU A 341 74.25 2.28 6.58
C GLU A 341 73.30 3.42 6.22
N THR A 342 73.28 3.88 4.97
CA THR A 342 72.33 4.90 4.49
C THR A 342 70.90 4.41 4.64
N PHE A 343 70.63 3.15 4.28
CA PHE A 343 69.30 2.55 4.47
C PHE A 343 68.91 2.47 5.95
N ARG A 344 69.82 2.02 6.83
CA ARG A 344 69.58 1.98 8.28
C ARG A 344 69.30 3.36 8.84
N LEU A 345 70.08 4.36 8.46
CA LEU A 345 69.91 5.74 8.89
C LEU A 345 68.54 6.30 8.48
N ARG A 346 68.14 6.06 7.23
CA ARG A 346 66.82 6.45 6.71
C ARG A 346 65.69 5.73 7.44
N SER A 347 65.79 4.41 7.63
CA SER A 347 64.78 3.62 8.31
C SER A 347 64.58 4.07 9.76
N ASN A 348 65.68 4.39 10.47
CA ASN A 348 65.63 4.95 11.81
C ASN A 348 64.93 6.33 11.82
N TRP A 349 65.29 7.23 10.90
CA TRP A 349 64.61 8.52 10.74
C TRP A 349 63.10 8.35 10.49
N GLU A 350 62.68 7.49 9.55
CA GLU A 350 61.26 7.22 9.28
C GLU A 350 60.52 6.71 10.53
N SER A 351 61.15 5.80 11.30
CA SER A 351 60.59 5.29 12.56
C SER A 351 60.42 6.39 13.60
N ARG A 352 61.42 7.25 13.79
CA ARG A 352 61.38 8.34 14.76
C ARG A 352 60.35 9.41 14.39
N ILE A 353 60.21 9.71 13.09
CA ILE A 353 59.16 10.61 12.60
C ILE A 353 57.77 10.02 12.88
N LYS A 354 57.59 8.71 12.65
CA LYS A 354 56.33 8.03 12.94
C LYS A 354 56.00 8.06 14.43
N GLU A 355 56.97 7.73 15.28
CA GLU A 355 56.82 7.79 16.74
C GLU A 355 56.48 9.21 17.22
N ALA A 356 57.16 10.23 16.68
CA ALA A 356 56.88 11.62 17.01
C ALA A 356 55.45 12.06 16.65
N ARG A 357 54.82 11.45 15.62
CA ARG A 357 53.44 11.77 15.19
C ARG A 357 52.39 10.92 15.89
N GLN A 358 52.77 9.94 16.70
CA GLN A 358 51.83 8.96 17.21
C GLN A 358 50.77 9.58 18.12
N ASP A 359 51.17 10.44 19.05
CA ASP A 359 50.25 11.13 19.98
C ASP A 359 49.18 11.96 19.23
N LEU A 360 49.58 12.62 18.14
CA LEU A 360 48.69 13.39 17.28
C LEU A 360 47.65 12.49 16.59
N LEU A 361 48.09 11.37 16.00
CA LEU A 361 47.20 10.41 15.35
C LEU A 361 46.21 9.78 16.35
N GLU A 362 46.65 9.52 17.58
CA GLU A 362 45.79 8.98 18.63
C GLU A 362 44.71 9.99 19.06
N LEU A 363 45.03 11.29 19.11
CA LEU A 363 44.05 12.35 19.36
C LEU A 363 43.01 12.46 18.23
N GLU A 364 43.44 12.44 16.96
CA GLU A 364 42.55 12.46 15.80
C GLU A 364 41.62 11.24 15.78
N ALA A 365 42.18 10.04 15.99
CA ALA A 365 41.39 8.81 16.06
C ALA A 365 40.39 8.83 17.21
N SER A 366 40.76 9.38 18.37
CA SER A 366 39.88 9.52 19.53
C SER A 366 38.73 10.50 19.29
N ARG A 367 38.98 11.62 18.59
CA ARG A 367 37.95 12.57 18.16
C ARG A 367 36.94 11.86 17.26
N ASP A 368 37.44 11.19 16.22
CA ASP A 368 36.61 10.58 15.20
C ASP A 368 35.77 9.43 15.77
N ALA A 369 36.37 8.62 16.66
CA ALA A 369 35.65 7.56 17.38
C ALA A 369 34.49 8.13 18.23
N LYS A 370 34.73 9.22 18.98
CA LYS A 370 33.68 9.86 19.79
C LYS A 370 32.56 10.44 18.94
N ILE A 371 32.90 11.13 17.85
CA ILE A 371 31.89 11.67 16.92
C ILE A 371 31.07 10.54 16.31
N GLN A 372 31.72 9.42 15.94
CA GLN A 372 31.05 8.28 15.34
C GLN A 372 30.00 7.65 16.26
N VAL A 373 30.25 7.58 17.57
CA VAL A 373 29.27 7.10 18.56
C VAL A 373 28.00 7.96 18.52
N TYR A 374 28.13 9.28 18.58
CA TYR A 374 26.98 10.19 18.48
C TYR A 374 26.26 10.12 17.13
N MET A 375 26.99 9.92 16.03
CA MET A 375 26.37 9.72 14.71
C MET A 375 25.54 8.43 14.66
N GLN A 376 26.01 7.36 15.29
CA GLN A 376 25.25 6.11 15.41
C GLN A 376 23.99 6.29 16.27
N GLU A 377 24.08 7.08 17.34
CA GLU A 377 22.92 7.41 18.18
C GLU A 377 21.86 8.21 17.40
N ILE A 378 22.27 9.21 16.61
CA ILE A 378 21.37 9.92 15.68
C ILE A 378 20.69 8.92 14.73
N GLY A 379 21.48 8.05 14.09
CA GLY A 379 20.96 7.06 13.15
C GLY A 379 19.96 6.10 13.78
N LYS A 380 20.24 5.61 14.99
CA LYS A 380 19.32 4.76 15.76
C LYS A 380 18.01 5.49 16.07
N LEU A 381 18.10 6.72 16.55
CA LEU A 381 16.95 7.53 16.90
C LEU A 381 16.04 7.81 15.69
N GLU A 382 16.64 8.25 14.58
CA GLU A 382 15.92 8.52 13.33
C GLU A 382 15.29 7.25 12.76
N SER A 383 15.99 6.12 12.79
CA SER A 383 15.49 4.83 12.29
C SER A 383 14.28 4.33 13.09
N LEU A 384 14.36 4.34 14.42
CA LEU A 384 13.25 3.91 15.29
C LEU A 384 12.02 4.80 15.08
N THR A 385 12.22 6.12 15.07
CA THR A 385 11.14 7.08 14.83
C THR A 385 10.51 6.89 13.45
N ALA A 386 11.32 6.72 12.39
CA ALA A 386 10.81 6.49 11.04
C ALA A 386 9.97 5.21 10.94
N ASN A 387 10.38 4.14 11.62
CA ASN A 387 9.62 2.88 11.64
C ASN A 387 8.23 3.08 12.25
N ILE A 388 8.15 3.71 13.43
CA ILE A 388 6.86 3.97 14.09
C ILE A 388 5.99 4.90 13.25
N ILE A 389 6.57 5.96 12.67
CA ILE A 389 5.88 6.88 11.76
C ILE A 389 5.28 6.13 10.55
N GLN A 390 6.02 5.19 9.98
CA GLN A 390 5.53 4.37 8.86
C GLN A 390 4.31 3.54 9.29
N GLN A 391 4.34 2.93 10.48
CA GLN A 391 3.21 2.16 10.99
C GLN A 391 1.98 3.03 11.24
N LEU A 392 2.16 4.20 11.86
CA LEU A 392 1.10 5.21 12.03
C LEU A 392 0.48 5.60 10.69
N GLY A 393 1.32 5.87 9.68
CA GLY A 393 0.87 6.20 8.33
C GLY A 393 0.08 5.08 7.65
N ASN A 394 0.42 3.81 7.89
CA ASN A 394 -0.34 2.68 7.38
C ASN A 394 -1.74 2.59 8.02
N ILE A 395 -1.84 2.85 9.32
CA ILE A 395 -3.13 2.87 10.02
C ILE A 395 -4.00 4.04 9.53
N ILE A 396 -3.42 5.23 9.34
CA ILE A 396 -4.14 6.38 8.79
C ILE A 396 -4.76 6.03 7.44
N LYS A 397 -3.99 5.47 6.50
CA LYS A 397 -4.49 5.05 5.18
C LYS A 397 -5.60 4.01 5.27
N MET A 398 -5.49 3.08 6.21
CA MET A 398 -6.54 2.10 6.49
C MET A 398 -7.84 2.80 6.90
N ARG A 399 -7.77 3.76 7.84
CA ARG A 399 -8.94 4.52 8.29
C ARG A 399 -9.54 5.45 7.24
N GLU A 400 -8.71 6.07 6.41
CA GLU A 400 -9.18 6.84 5.26
C GLU A 400 -9.97 5.94 4.28
N THR A 401 -9.53 4.69 4.10
CA THR A 401 -10.25 3.70 3.28
C THR A 401 -11.56 3.29 3.94
N ASP A 402 -11.57 3.05 5.25
CA ASP A 402 -12.79 2.75 6.01
C ASP A 402 -13.81 3.91 5.88
N LEU A 403 -13.36 5.16 6.03
CA LEU A 403 -14.18 6.36 5.86
C LEU A 403 -14.72 6.52 4.44
N ALA A 404 -13.91 6.24 3.42
CA ALA A 404 -14.37 6.24 2.03
C ALA A 404 -15.42 5.15 1.77
N GLY A 405 -15.37 4.04 2.52
CA GLY A 405 -16.39 2.99 2.50
C GLY A 405 -17.78 3.49 2.87
N PHE A 406 -17.89 4.43 3.81
CA PHE A 406 -19.17 5.01 4.23
C PHE A 406 -19.91 5.75 3.11
N GLN A 407 -19.20 6.28 2.12
CA GLN A 407 -19.80 6.96 0.97
C GLN A 407 -20.63 6.01 0.08
N LYS A 408 -20.50 4.69 0.27
CA LYS A 408 -21.18 3.65 -0.50
C LYS A 408 -22.42 3.07 0.20
N LEU A 409 -22.76 3.57 1.40
CA LEU A 409 -23.86 3.03 2.21
C LEU A 409 -25.25 3.50 1.79
N GLY A 410 -25.36 4.46 0.88
CA GLY A 410 -26.63 5.04 0.49
C GLY A 410 -26.59 5.67 -0.89
N ILE A 411 -27.70 6.30 -1.24
CA ILE A 411 -27.86 7.06 -2.49
C ILE A 411 -27.53 8.54 -2.23
N PRO A 412 -27.21 9.34 -3.28
CA PRO A 412 -27.04 10.78 -3.12
C PRO A 412 -28.24 11.40 -2.41
N GLN A 413 -28.00 12.33 -1.48
CA GLN A 413 -29.09 12.92 -0.70
C GLN A 413 -30.09 13.68 -1.59
N LYS A 414 -31.33 13.18 -1.62
CA LYS A 414 -32.49 13.81 -2.27
C LYS A 414 -33.47 14.38 -1.24
N HIS A 415 -33.49 13.83 -0.03
CA HIS A 415 -34.40 14.22 1.05
C HIS A 415 -33.65 14.51 2.34
N LYS A 416 -33.93 15.66 2.98
CA LYS A 416 -33.27 16.09 4.23
C LYS A 416 -33.95 15.60 5.51
N ARG A 417 -35.19 15.12 5.41
CA ARG A 417 -35.99 14.61 6.52
C ARG A 417 -36.06 13.09 6.44
N LEU A 418 -36.40 12.44 7.55
CA LEU A 418 -36.79 11.05 7.54
C LEU A 418 -38.14 10.90 6.81
N ASN A 419 -38.20 9.99 5.83
CA ASN A 419 -39.42 9.69 5.08
C ASN A 419 -39.64 8.18 5.04
N ILE A 420 -40.90 7.77 4.89
CA ILE A 420 -41.24 6.40 4.50
C ILE A 420 -41.55 6.43 3.00
N VAL A 421 -40.84 5.61 2.25
CA VAL A 421 -41.07 5.38 0.83
C VAL A 421 -41.83 4.06 0.67
N TYR A 422 -43.00 4.14 0.05
CA TYR A 422 -43.90 3.03 -0.18
C TYR A 422 -43.77 2.55 -1.64
N VAL A 423 -43.21 1.35 -1.81
CA VAL A 423 -43.12 0.65 -3.09
C VAL A 423 -44.37 -0.20 -3.30
N PRO A 424 -45.21 0.07 -4.32
CA PRO A 424 -46.38 -0.75 -4.59
C PRO A 424 -46.00 -2.12 -5.16
N PHE A 425 -46.75 -3.14 -4.81
CA PHE A 425 -46.72 -4.44 -5.45
C PHE A 425 -48.13 -5.06 -5.41
N TYR A 426 -48.41 -6.00 -6.30
CA TYR A 426 -49.64 -6.79 -6.19
C TYR A 426 -49.33 -8.16 -5.59
N ILE A 427 -50.28 -8.69 -4.83
CA ILE A 427 -50.23 -10.06 -4.33
C ILE A 427 -51.55 -10.75 -4.65
N ALA A 428 -51.45 -11.93 -5.24
CA ALA A 428 -52.57 -12.84 -5.46
C ALA A 428 -52.44 -14.02 -4.51
N CYS A 429 -53.52 -14.32 -3.79
CA CYS A 429 -53.61 -15.50 -2.95
C CYS A 429 -54.50 -16.53 -3.64
N TYR A 430 -53.97 -17.73 -3.84
CA TYR A 430 -54.68 -18.89 -4.36
C TYR A 430 -54.92 -19.88 -3.24
N GLN A 431 -56.04 -20.60 -3.32
CA GLN A 431 -56.36 -21.69 -2.42
C GLN A 431 -56.70 -22.95 -3.21
N ALA A 432 -56.03 -24.04 -2.87
CA ALA A 432 -56.39 -25.39 -3.29
C ALA A 432 -56.66 -26.22 -2.02
N GLU A 433 -57.90 -26.66 -1.85
CA GLU A 433 -58.35 -27.32 -0.62
C GLU A 433 -58.05 -26.47 0.63
N THR A 434 -57.15 -26.90 1.51
CA THR A 434 -56.73 -26.16 2.73
C THR A 434 -55.42 -25.40 2.55
N LYS A 435 -54.72 -25.56 1.43
CA LYS A 435 -53.41 -24.93 1.21
C LYS A 435 -53.58 -23.60 0.49
N LYS A 436 -52.99 -22.55 1.05
CA LYS A 436 -52.87 -21.23 0.42
C LYS A 436 -51.49 -21.07 -0.19
N ARG A 437 -51.42 -20.42 -1.36
CA ARG A 437 -50.20 -20.04 -2.05
C ARG A 437 -50.31 -18.60 -2.50
N SER A 438 -49.27 -17.81 -2.27
CA SER A 438 -49.23 -16.41 -2.70
C SER A 438 -48.28 -16.24 -3.88
N VAL A 439 -48.64 -15.37 -4.83
CA VAL A 439 -47.77 -14.90 -5.91
C VAL A 439 -47.69 -13.39 -5.84
N VAL A 440 -46.47 -12.87 -5.94
CA VAL A 440 -46.20 -11.43 -5.94
C VAL A 440 -45.94 -10.96 -7.36
N PHE A 441 -46.46 -9.78 -7.69
CA PHE A 441 -46.15 -9.05 -8.92
C PHE A 441 -45.47 -7.74 -8.54
N SER A 442 -44.20 -7.60 -8.94
CA SER A 442 -43.35 -6.44 -8.62
C SER A 442 -43.63 -5.24 -9.54
N PRO A 443 -43.19 -4.02 -9.15
CA PRO A 443 -43.20 -2.86 -10.03
C PRO A 443 -42.64 -3.17 -11.42
N SER A 444 -43.32 -2.71 -12.45
CA SER A 444 -43.12 -3.19 -13.82
C SER A 444 -43.07 -2.08 -14.85
N VAL A 445 -42.36 -2.33 -15.94
CA VAL A 445 -42.42 -1.53 -17.16
C VAL A 445 -43.53 -2.07 -18.05
N ALA A 446 -44.45 -1.20 -18.48
CA ALA A 446 -45.54 -1.50 -19.39
C ALA A 446 -45.07 -1.38 -20.84
N ASN A 447 -45.03 -2.51 -21.54
CA ASN A 447 -44.52 -2.61 -22.90
C ASN A 447 -45.57 -2.31 -23.97
N SER A 448 -45.10 -2.13 -25.20
CA SER A 448 -45.91 -2.15 -26.43
C SER A 448 -46.01 -3.55 -27.01
N VAL A 449 -47.05 -3.82 -27.80
CA VAL A 449 -47.17 -5.07 -28.55
C VAL A 449 -46.09 -5.12 -29.64
N GLY A 450 -44.99 -5.80 -29.34
CA GLY A 450 -43.88 -6.01 -30.27
C GLY A 450 -44.15 -7.11 -31.31
N LEU A 451 -43.28 -7.20 -32.32
CA LEU A 451 -43.33 -8.22 -33.39
C LEU A 451 -43.34 -9.66 -32.83
N THR A 452 -42.59 -9.91 -31.75
CA THR A 452 -42.51 -11.23 -31.09
C THR A 452 -43.80 -11.59 -30.35
N ALA A 453 -44.47 -10.60 -29.74
CA ALA A 453 -45.79 -10.79 -29.13
C ALA A 453 -46.83 -11.15 -30.21
N ARG A 454 -46.78 -10.50 -31.38
CA ARG A 454 -47.63 -10.82 -32.53
C ARG A 454 -47.40 -12.25 -33.04
N LEU A 455 -46.14 -12.69 -33.16
CA LEU A 455 -45.78 -14.07 -33.57
C LEU A 455 -46.28 -15.13 -32.58
N LYS A 456 -46.22 -14.87 -31.26
CA LYS A 456 -46.72 -15.79 -30.23
C LYS A 456 -48.23 -16.03 -30.30
N SER A 457 -49.00 -15.04 -30.76
CA SER A 457 -50.45 -15.24 -30.99
C SER A 457 -50.74 -16.12 -32.17
N ALA A 458 -49.94 -16.06 -33.23
CA ALA A 458 -50.07 -16.99 -34.36
C ALA A 458 -49.83 -18.45 -33.94
N LEU A 459 -49.16 -18.67 -32.79
CA LEU A 459 -48.84 -19.98 -32.22
C LEU A 459 -49.71 -20.34 -30.99
N GLY A 460 -50.75 -19.57 -30.69
CA GLY A 460 -51.69 -19.85 -29.59
C GLY A 460 -51.11 -19.70 -28.17
N ARG A 461 -50.01 -18.94 -27.98
CA ARG A 461 -49.39 -18.70 -26.67
C ARG A 461 -49.82 -17.36 -26.08
N THR A 462 -50.09 -17.32 -24.77
CA THR A 462 -50.52 -16.12 -24.05
C THR A 462 -49.46 -15.01 -24.10
N LYS A 463 -49.83 -13.83 -24.63
CA LYS A 463 -48.92 -12.67 -24.75
C LYS A 463 -48.83 -11.82 -23.49
N ILE A 464 -49.84 -11.89 -22.62
CA ILE A 464 -50.01 -10.93 -21.53
C ILE A 464 -48.83 -10.90 -20.56
N LYS A 465 -48.09 -12.02 -20.44
CA LYS A 465 -46.82 -12.10 -19.68
C LYS A 465 -45.71 -11.17 -20.18
N GLN A 466 -45.82 -10.63 -21.40
CA GLN A 466 -44.84 -9.69 -21.97
C GLN A 466 -45.26 -8.22 -21.79
N LEU A 467 -46.51 -7.96 -21.40
CA LEU A 467 -47.00 -6.60 -21.19
C LEU A 467 -46.28 -5.94 -20.01
N LEU A 468 -46.19 -6.65 -18.88
CA LEU A 468 -45.50 -6.17 -17.68
C LEU A 468 -44.20 -6.94 -17.53
N THR A 469 -43.08 -6.22 -17.52
CA THR A 469 -41.77 -6.79 -17.20
C THR A 469 -41.26 -6.14 -15.91
N PRO A 470 -40.77 -6.90 -14.93
CA PRO A 470 -40.24 -6.32 -13.70
C PRO A 470 -39.19 -5.26 -14.00
N ARG A 471 -39.33 -4.10 -13.36
CA ARG A 471 -38.50 -2.93 -13.65
C ARG A 471 -37.10 -3.03 -13.06
N PHE A 472 -37.01 -3.59 -11.86
CA PHE A 472 -35.81 -3.62 -11.04
C PHE A 472 -35.58 -5.04 -10.54
N LYS A 473 -34.42 -5.61 -10.86
CA LYS A 473 -34.17 -7.04 -10.63
C LYS A 473 -34.03 -7.31 -9.14
N VAL A 474 -33.29 -6.48 -8.41
CA VAL A 474 -32.99 -6.71 -6.99
C VAL A 474 -34.21 -6.40 -6.14
N LEU A 475 -34.93 -5.32 -6.45
CA LEU A 475 -36.21 -5.02 -5.79
C LEU A 475 -37.24 -6.13 -6.00
N SER A 476 -37.35 -6.68 -7.21
CA SER A 476 -38.27 -7.80 -7.47
C SER A 476 -37.88 -9.04 -6.67
N SER A 477 -36.59 -9.37 -6.63
CA SER A 477 -36.06 -10.46 -5.80
C SER A 477 -36.32 -10.28 -4.30
N LEU A 478 -36.31 -9.04 -3.80
CA LEU A 478 -36.71 -8.74 -2.41
C LEU A 478 -38.21 -9.02 -2.19
N LEU A 479 -39.06 -8.53 -3.08
CA LEU A 479 -40.51 -8.74 -3.01
C LEU A 479 -40.91 -10.21 -3.18
N ASP A 480 -40.20 -10.96 -4.01
CA ASP A 480 -40.43 -12.39 -4.24
C ASP A 480 -40.14 -13.26 -3.00
N LYS A 481 -39.44 -12.73 -2.00
CA LYS A 481 -39.22 -13.40 -0.70
C LYS A 481 -40.41 -13.24 0.25
N LEU A 482 -41.36 -12.36 -0.05
CA LEU A 482 -42.50 -12.07 0.81
C LEU A 482 -43.37 -13.32 1.11
N PRO A 483 -43.69 -14.20 0.13
CA PRO A 483 -44.40 -15.44 0.43
C PRO A 483 -43.63 -16.33 1.41
N THR A 484 -42.30 -16.44 1.28
CA THR A 484 -41.46 -17.19 2.23
C THR A 484 -41.45 -16.54 3.61
N LEU A 485 -41.55 -15.20 3.71
CA LEU A 485 -41.72 -14.52 4.99
C LEU A 485 -43.07 -14.88 5.63
N MET A 486 -44.16 -14.89 4.85
CA MET A 486 -45.48 -15.32 5.33
C MET A 486 -45.48 -16.79 5.81
N GLU A 487 -44.70 -17.67 5.20
CA GLU A 487 -44.58 -19.06 5.67
C GLU A 487 -43.86 -19.18 7.03
N ARG A 488 -42.95 -18.24 7.32
CA ARG A 488 -42.11 -18.25 8.54
C ARG A 488 -42.73 -17.46 9.70
N ASP A 489 -43.51 -16.42 9.39
CA ASP A 489 -44.14 -15.55 10.36
C ASP A 489 -45.67 -15.58 10.20
N ALA A 490 -46.33 -16.32 11.09
CA ALA A 490 -47.78 -16.48 11.09
C ALA A 490 -48.54 -15.19 11.42
N ALA A 491 -47.95 -14.28 12.21
CA ALA A 491 -48.58 -13.01 12.53
C ALA A 491 -48.58 -12.09 11.31
N PHE A 492 -47.43 -12.00 10.63
CA PHE A 492 -47.30 -11.27 9.36
C PHE A 492 -48.20 -11.87 8.27
N ALA A 493 -48.24 -13.20 8.14
CA ALA A 493 -49.13 -13.86 7.17
C ALA A 493 -50.59 -13.51 7.41
N ARG A 494 -51.04 -13.51 8.67
CA ARG A 494 -52.39 -13.13 9.04
C ARG A 494 -52.68 -11.67 8.66
N GLU A 495 -51.76 -10.75 8.94
CA GLU A 495 -51.90 -9.34 8.56
C GLU A 495 -52.07 -9.18 7.05
N ILE A 496 -51.23 -9.86 6.25
CA ILE A 496 -51.33 -9.84 4.78
C ILE A 496 -52.66 -10.45 4.31
N TYR A 497 -53.12 -11.54 4.90
CA TYR A 497 -54.41 -12.15 4.53
C TYR A 497 -55.60 -11.26 4.89
N GLU A 498 -55.63 -10.68 6.08
CA GLU A 498 -56.69 -9.76 6.51
C GLU A 498 -56.72 -8.49 5.64
N ALA A 499 -55.55 -7.93 5.34
CA ALA A 499 -55.39 -6.81 4.42
C ALA A 499 -55.87 -7.18 3.00
N GLY A 500 -55.48 -8.35 2.52
CA GLY A 500 -55.84 -8.87 1.20
C GLY A 500 -57.34 -9.07 1.04
N GLU A 501 -58.01 -9.69 2.00
CA GLU A 501 -59.46 -9.89 1.98
C GLU A 501 -60.24 -8.57 2.13
N LYS A 502 -59.70 -7.61 2.88
CA LYS A 502 -60.30 -6.27 3.04
C LYS A 502 -60.22 -5.44 1.77
N ALA A 503 -59.08 -5.47 1.09
CA ALA A 503 -58.78 -4.68 -0.09
C ALA A 503 -58.75 -5.51 -1.38
N ASP A 504 -59.48 -6.62 -1.42
CA ASP A 504 -59.59 -7.45 -2.60
C ASP A 504 -60.21 -6.66 -3.76
N VAL A 505 -59.52 -6.65 -4.88
CA VAL A 505 -59.91 -5.91 -6.09
C VAL A 505 -61.23 -6.46 -6.66
N PHE A 506 -61.61 -7.71 -6.38
CA PHE A 506 -62.89 -8.28 -6.83
C PHE A 506 -64.08 -7.96 -5.93
N ARG A 507 -63.86 -7.40 -4.73
CA ARG A 507 -64.90 -7.24 -3.72
C ARG A 507 -65.92 -6.13 -4.05
N LYS A 508 -65.51 -5.11 -4.80
CA LYS A 508 -66.36 -3.97 -5.16
C LYS A 508 -66.78 -4.02 -6.62
N GLU A 509 -68.07 -3.82 -6.88
CA GLU A 509 -68.62 -3.74 -8.24
C GLU A 509 -67.91 -2.66 -9.08
N SER A 510 -67.64 -1.49 -8.48
CA SER A 510 -66.88 -0.43 -9.14
C SER A 510 -65.45 -0.85 -9.53
N ALA A 511 -64.78 -1.68 -8.75
CA ALA A 511 -63.45 -2.18 -9.07
C ALA A 511 -63.48 -3.20 -10.23
N ARG A 512 -64.54 -4.02 -10.32
CA ARG A 512 -64.78 -4.91 -11.48
C ARG A 512 -65.03 -4.11 -12.76
N ASP A 513 -65.77 -3.00 -12.68
CA ASP A 513 -65.97 -2.10 -13.83
C ASP A 513 -64.64 -1.51 -14.33
N HIS A 514 -63.74 -1.12 -13.42
CA HIS A 514 -62.40 -0.64 -13.77
C HIS A 514 -61.56 -1.73 -14.45
N ILE A 515 -61.59 -2.97 -13.96
CA ILE A 515 -60.94 -4.11 -14.63
C ILE A 515 -61.53 -4.32 -16.02
N LEU A 516 -62.86 -4.33 -16.17
CA LEU A 516 -63.52 -4.55 -17.46
C LEU A 516 -63.16 -3.47 -18.48
N LYS A 517 -63.11 -2.20 -18.06
CA LYS A 517 -62.62 -1.08 -18.90
C LYS A 517 -61.17 -1.32 -19.34
N GLY A 518 -60.32 -1.77 -18.43
CA GLY A 518 -58.93 -2.13 -18.73
C GLY A 518 -58.82 -3.29 -19.72
N LEU A 519 -59.61 -4.36 -19.54
CA LEU A 519 -59.65 -5.53 -20.43
C LEU A 519 -60.03 -5.15 -21.86
N LYS A 520 -61.02 -4.25 -22.03
CA LYS A 520 -61.40 -3.73 -23.35
C LYS A 520 -60.25 -3.00 -24.03
N LYS A 521 -59.54 -2.13 -23.31
CA LYS A 521 -58.36 -1.42 -23.83
C LYS A 521 -57.21 -2.36 -24.17
N LEU A 522 -56.95 -3.37 -23.33
CA LEU A 522 -55.92 -4.39 -23.59
C LEU A 522 -56.24 -5.22 -24.84
N LYS A 523 -57.52 -5.52 -25.07
CA LYS A 523 -58.00 -6.14 -26.31
C LYS A 523 -57.80 -5.23 -27.52
N GLU A 524 -58.19 -3.96 -27.43
CA GLU A 524 -58.00 -2.96 -28.49
C GLU A 524 -56.53 -2.80 -28.89
N GLU A 525 -55.61 -2.84 -27.93
CA GLU A 525 -54.16 -2.81 -28.17
C GLU A 525 -53.58 -4.12 -28.72
N GLY A 526 -54.36 -5.21 -28.75
CA GLY A 526 -53.94 -6.52 -29.26
C GLY A 526 -53.14 -7.38 -28.29
N TRP A 527 -53.23 -7.08 -26.99
CA TRP A 527 -52.68 -7.91 -25.91
C TRP A 527 -53.52 -9.14 -25.62
N LEU A 528 -54.83 -9.05 -25.86
CA LEU A 528 -55.82 -10.11 -25.69
C LEU A 528 -56.51 -10.41 -27.02
N SER A 529 -56.74 -11.69 -27.31
CA SER A 529 -57.66 -12.11 -28.37
C SER A 529 -59.13 -11.94 -27.95
N ASP A 530 -60.06 -11.99 -28.91
CA ASP A 530 -61.51 -11.98 -28.61
C ASP A 530 -61.90 -13.06 -27.61
N LYS A 531 -61.37 -14.29 -27.82
CA LYS A 531 -61.61 -15.43 -26.94
C LYS A 531 -61.04 -15.23 -25.54
N GLU A 532 -59.79 -14.78 -25.42
CA GLU A 532 -59.18 -14.51 -24.10
C GLU A 532 -59.96 -13.43 -23.34
N PHE A 533 -60.43 -12.39 -24.04
CA PHE A 533 -61.27 -11.36 -23.45
C PHE A 533 -62.61 -11.91 -22.95
N GLU A 534 -63.31 -12.71 -23.76
CA GLU A 534 -64.59 -13.33 -23.37
C GLU A 534 -64.42 -14.26 -22.17
N ASP A 535 -63.40 -15.12 -22.18
CA ASP A 535 -63.08 -16.06 -21.09
C ASP A 535 -62.77 -15.31 -19.78
N LEU A 536 -61.97 -14.24 -19.84
CA LEU A 536 -61.60 -13.44 -18.67
C LEU A 536 -62.79 -12.62 -18.13
N ASN A 537 -63.63 -12.11 -19.03
CA ASN A 537 -64.83 -11.35 -18.68
C ASN A 537 -65.88 -12.25 -18.01
N GLN A 538 -66.08 -13.48 -18.51
CA GLN A 538 -67.01 -14.43 -17.91
C GLN A 538 -66.61 -14.80 -16.48
N LYS A 539 -65.31 -14.88 -16.18
CA LYS A 539 -64.80 -15.18 -14.83
C LYS A 539 -64.82 -13.98 -13.88
N LEU A 540 -64.88 -12.76 -14.42
CA LEU A 540 -64.93 -11.53 -13.64
C LEU A 540 -66.37 -11.21 -13.18
N ALA A 541 -67.37 -11.62 -13.97
CA ALA A 541 -68.79 -11.52 -13.67
C ALA A 541 -69.17 -12.44 -12.49
#